data_AF-A0A9P6C802-F1
#
_entry.id   AF-A0A9P6C802-F1
#
_cell.length_a   1.000
_cell.length_b   1.000
_cell.length_c   1.000
_cell.angle_alpha   90.00
_cell.angle_beta   90.00
_cell.angle_gamma   90.00
#
_symmetry.space_group_name_H-M   'P 1'
#
loop_
_entity.id
_entity.type
_entity.pdbx_description
1 polymer ?
#
loop_
_entity_poly.entity_id
_entity_poly.type
_entity_poly.pdbx_seq_one_letter_code
_entity_poly.pdbx_strand_id
1 'polypeptide(L)'
;MMRYPALSALALFASTANAHFRLNFPAPRGPDTEGELKFCAGYTEVTTNRTTFPLSGGFFTIKQNHTPWSGAVLISTEQNPNDFGAFNDTKGEQFVRYWANTDVVGNLCIPLDLSRTNIPGVRDGANVTIQIAVIGGDGELFQCADLTLSNNYTIPKEISDTCSNTTVSASASAQSPSPTRSGALGLTQQIPTYVFLLFVLGGSALAIL
;
A
#
# COMPACT_ATOMS: atom_id res chain seq x y z
N MET A 1 -33.89 35.21 -33.02
CA MET A 1 -33.96 33.91 -32.29
C MET A 1 -32.54 33.36 -32.18
N MET A 2 -31.88 33.55 -31.04
CA MET A 2 -30.52 33.07 -30.77
C MET A 2 -30.59 31.61 -30.31
N ARG A 3 -29.92 30.71 -31.03
CA ARG A 3 -29.76 29.30 -30.65
C ARG A 3 -28.37 29.12 -30.06
N TYR A 4 -28.29 28.91 -28.75
CA TYR A 4 -27.06 28.57 -28.03
C TYR A 4 -26.76 27.08 -28.25
N PRO A 5 -25.58 26.70 -28.80
CA PRO A 5 -25.20 25.29 -28.84
C PRO A 5 -24.80 24.86 -27.42
N ALA A 6 -25.46 23.82 -26.92
CA ALA A 6 -25.20 23.23 -25.61
C ALA A 6 -23.79 22.59 -25.58
N LEU A 7 -22.86 23.17 -24.82
CA LEU A 7 -21.60 22.53 -24.46
C LEU A 7 -21.91 21.39 -23.47
N SER A 8 -21.82 20.14 -23.93
CA SER A 8 -21.79 18.98 -23.03
C SER A 8 -20.38 18.84 -22.47
N ALA A 9 -20.15 19.30 -21.25
CA ALA A 9 -18.93 19.05 -20.49
C ALA A 9 -19.00 17.65 -19.87
N LEU A 10 -18.26 16.70 -20.43
CA LEU A 10 -18.11 15.35 -19.87
C LEU A 10 -17.03 15.40 -18.76
N ALA A 11 -17.46 15.59 -17.51
CA ALA A 11 -16.57 15.54 -16.36
C ALA A 11 -16.13 14.09 -16.11
N LEU A 12 -14.86 13.78 -16.41
CA LEU A 12 -14.20 12.54 -16.01
C LEU A 12 -13.91 12.61 -14.51
N PHE A 13 -14.66 11.87 -13.70
CA PHE A 13 -14.31 11.64 -12.31
C PHE A 13 -13.12 10.68 -12.27
N ALA A 14 -11.92 11.20 -12.03
CA ALA A 14 -10.78 10.37 -11.69
C ALA A 14 -11.00 9.80 -10.28
N SER A 15 -11.38 8.53 -10.19
CA SER A 15 -11.37 7.81 -8.92
C SER A 15 -9.93 7.58 -8.50
N THR A 16 -9.48 8.22 -7.43
CA THR A 16 -8.26 7.81 -6.73
C THR A 16 -8.57 6.49 -6.04
N ALA A 17 -8.24 5.37 -6.69
CA ALA A 17 -8.16 4.10 -5.98
C ALA A 17 -7.07 4.27 -4.92
N ASN A 18 -7.35 3.89 -3.67
CA ASN A 18 -6.37 4.01 -2.60
C ASN A 18 -5.84 2.61 -2.27
N ALA A 19 -4.52 2.42 -2.41
CA ALA A 19 -3.75 1.19 -2.22
C ALA A 19 -3.69 0.67 -0.77
N HIS A 20 -4.79 0.74 -0.02
CA HIS A 20 -4.88 0.29 1.37
C HIS A 20 -4.47 -1.17 1.58
N PHE A 21 -3.87 -1.44 2.74
CA PHE A 21 -3.56 -2.78 3.19
C PHE A 21 -3.92 -2.95 4.65
N ARG A 22 -4.42 -4.12 5.01
CA ARG A 22 -4.76 -4.41 6.41
C ARG A 22 -3.74 -5.34 7.05
N LEU A 23 -3.22 -5.00 8.22
CA LEU A 23 -2.50 -5.93 9.08
C LEU A 23 -3.48 -6.83 9.83
N ASN A 24 -3.38 -8.15 9.63
CA ASN A 24 -4.27 -9.14 10.24
C ASN A 24 -3.62 -9.85 11.44
N PHE A 25 -2.32 -10.13 11.37
CA PHE A 25 -1.52 -10.69 12.46
C PHE A 25 -0.08 -10.17 12.38
N PRO A 26 0.59 -9.83 13.50
CA PRO A 26 0.04 -9.64 14.85
C PRO A 26 -1.11 -8.62 14.89
N ALA A 27 -1.81 -8.53 16.02
CA ALA A 27 -2.93 -7.60 16.12
C ALA A 27 -2.48 -6.16 15.86
N PRO A 28 -3.14 -5.41 14.95
CA PRO A 28 -2.80 -4.01 14.72
C PRO A 28 -3.11 -3.17 15.95
N ARG A 29 -2.40 -2.06 16.10
CA ARG A 29 -2.53 -1.13 17.22
C ARG A 29 -3.95 -0.56 17.38
N GLY A 30 -4.67 -0.42 16.27
CA GLY A 30 -6.06 0.01 16.25
C GLY A 30 -6.84 -0.67 15.13
N PRO A 31 -8.15 -0.42 15.05
CA PRO A 31 -8.96 -0.90 13.95
C PRO A 31 -8.51 -0.33 12.61
N ASP A 32 -8.97 -0.95 11.53
CA ASP A 32 -8.71 -0.52 10.16
C ASP A 32 -9.30 0.88 9.91
N THR A 33 -8.52 1.79 9.31
CA THR A 33 -8.95 3.17 9.03
C THR A 33 -8.32 3.70 7.75
N GLU A 34 -8.89 4.78 7.21
CA GLU A 34 -8.28 5.57 6.13
C GLU A 34 -7.04 6.38 6.58
N GLY A 35 -6.60 6.21 7.84
CA GLY A 35 -5.49 6.95 8.44
C GLY A 35 -4.10 6.43 8.06
N GLU A 36 -3.99 5.44 7.18
CA GLU A 36 -2.76 4.71 6.84
C GLU A 36 -1.60 5.59 6.34
N LEU A 37 -1.89 6.75 5.76
CA LEU A 37 -0.86 7.75 5.38
C LEU A 37 -0.17 8.40 6.60
N LYS A 38 -0.69 8.19 7.81
CA LYS A 38 -0.14 8.70 9.07
C LYS A 38 0.63 7.61 9.79
N PHE A 39 1.51 8.02 10.70
CA PHE A 39 2.20 7.12 11.62
C PHE A 39 1.23 6.12 12.26
N CYS A 40 1.50 4.82 12.08
CA CYS A 40 0.68 3.71 12.60
C CYS A 40 -0.82 3.86 12.31
N ALA A 41 -1.20 4.26 11.10
CA ALA A 41 -2.57 4.54 10.69
C ALA A 41 -3.29 5.62 11.53
N GLY A 42 -2.53 6.51 12.17
CA GLY A 42 -3.05 7.53 13.08
C GLY A 42 -3.17 7.10 14.55
N TYR A 43 -2.78 5.86 14.89
CA TYR A 43 -2.71 5.37 16.27
C TYR A 43 -1.32 5.62 16.86
N THR A 44 -1.09 6.82 17.40
CA THR A 44 0.22 7.23 17.92
C THR A 44 0.62 6.51 19.20
N GLU A 45 -0.34 6.21 20.08
CA GLU A 45 -0.06 5.64 21.39
C GLU A 45 0.08 4.11 21.33
N VAL A 46 1.11 3.57 21.99
CA VAL A 46 1.27 2.13 22.15
C VAL A 46 0.09 1.50 22.88
N THR A 47 -0.24 0.28 22.47
CA THR A 47 -1.20 -0.55 23.20
C THR A 47 -0.59 -1.16 24.46
N THR A 48 -1.44 -1.41 25.46
CA THR A 48 -1.06 -2.19 26.66
C THR A 48 -1.22 -3.69 26.42
N ASN A 49 -2.08 -4.10 25.48
CA ASN A 49 -2.35 -5.48 25.10
C ASN A 49 -1.42 -5.98 23.98
N ARG A 50 -0.11 -5.94 24.24
CA ARG A 50 0.92 -6.36 23.29
C ARG A 50 0.77 -7.84 22.90
N THR A 51 1.00 -8.15 21.63
CA THR A 51 1.00 -9.53 21.14
C THR A 51 2.31 -10.21 21.54
N THR A 52 2.26 -11.36 22.22
CA THR A 52 3.47 -12.17 22.42
C THR A 52 3.92 -12.71 21.06
N PHE A 53 5.20 -12.50 20.71
CA PHE A 53 5.74 -12.83 19.40
C PHE A 53 7.06 -13.58 19.51
N PRO A 54 7.29 -14.64 18.69
CA PRO A 54 8.51 -15.39 18.80
C PRO A 54 9.69 -14.64 18.18
N LEU A 55 10.89 -14.79 18.75
CA LEU A 55 12.10 -14.22 18.14
C LEU A 55 12.46 -14.88 16.81
N SER A 56 12.17 -16.17 16.65
CA SER A 56 12.41 -16.94 15.42
C SER A 56 11.16 -17.70 15.00
N GLY A 57 11.02 -18.00 13.70
CA GLY A 57 9.84 -18.71 13.17
C GLY A 57 8.54 -17.90 13.23
N GLY A 58 8.62 -16.58 13.41
CA GLY A 58 7.47 -15.68 13.37
C GLY A 58 7.00 -15.40 11.94
N PHE A 59 5.81 -14.84 11.83
CA PHE A 59 5.25 -14.32 10.59
C PHE A 59 4.32 -13.14 10.88
N PHE A 60 4.05 -12.34 9.86
CA PHE A 60 2.94 -11.41 9.86
C PHE A 60 2.03 -11.70 8.66
N THR A 61 0.76 -11.35 8.79
CA THR A 61 -0.22 -11.48 7.72
C THR A 61 -0.81 -10.14 7.37
N ILE A 62 -0.87 -9.85 6.08
CA ILE A 62 -1.54 -8.66 5.55
C ILE A 62 -2.60 -9.06 4.55
N LYS A 63 -3.59 -8.19 4.35
CA LYS A 63 -4.48 -8.24 3.19
C LYS A 63 -4.14 -7.08 2.25
N GLN A 64 -3.72 -7.41 1.04
CA GLN A 64 -3.44 -6.45 -0.03
C GLN A 64 -4.52 -6.50 -1.10
N ASN A 65 -4.98 -5.34 -1.55
CA ASN A 65 -6.03 -5.26 -2.57
C ASN A 65 -5.55 -4.64 -3.89
N HIS A 66 -4.33 -4.09 -3.91
CA HIS A 66 -3.79 -3.36 -5.06
C HIS A 66 -2.41 -3.86 -5.43
N THR A 67 -2.10 -3.76 -6.73
CA THR A 67 -0.85 -4.18 -7.34
C THR A 67 -0.45 -3.14 -8.40
N PRO A 68 0.86 -2.94 -8.66
CA PRO A 68 2.00 -3.46 -7.91
C PRO A 68 2.10 -2.84 -6.51
N TRP A 69 2.76 -3.51 -5.59
CA TRP A 69 3.12 -2.91 -4.31
C TRP A 69 4.50 -3.36 -3.83
N SER A 70 5.11 -2.51 -3.01
CA SER A 70 6.35 -2.75 -2.29
C SER A 70 6.06 -2.75 -0.80
N GLY A 71 6.73 -3.61 -0.03
CA GLY A 71 6.59 -3.59 1.43
C GLY A 71 7.88 -3.85 2.19
N ALA A 72 8.00 -3.21 3.35
CA ALA A 72 9.08 -3.37 4.32
C ALA A 72 8.51 -3.47 5.74
N VAL A 73 9.36 -3.89 6.68
CA VAL A 73 9.04 -3.92 8.10
C VAL A 73 10.18 -3.27 8.88
N LEU A 74 9.83 -2.22 9.63
CA LEU A 74 10.70 -1.56 10.59
C LEU A 74 10.38 -2.04 12.00
N ILE A 75 11.33 -1.90 12.92
CA ILE A 75 11.13 -2.16 14.34
C ILE A 75 11.61 -0.98 15.19
N SER A 76 10.88 -0.69 16.26
CA SER A 76 11.34 0.17 17.33
C SER A 76 11.53 -0.66 18.60
N THR A 77 12.65 -0.47 19.27
CA THR A 77 12.93 -1.04 20.61
C THR A 77 12.66 -0.04 21.74
N GLU A 78 12.09 1.12 21.41
CA GLU A 78 11.59 2.05 22.40
C GLU A 78 10.34 1.50 23.09
N GLN A 79 10.15 1.91 24.35
CA GLN A 79 9.00 1.44 25.12
C GLN A 79 7.68 2.04 24.62
N ASN A 80 7.69 3.28 24.13
CA ASN A 80 6.51 4.04 23.71
C ASN A 80 6.72 4.80 22.37
N PRO A 81 7.03 4.12 21.26
CA PRO A 81 7.22 4.78 19.96
C PRO A 81 5.92 5.40 19.47
N ASN A 82 5.94 6.73 19.30
CA ASN A 82 4.79 7.55 18.92
C ASN A 82 5.01 8.42 17.66
N ASP A 83 6.18 8.29 17.02
CA ASP A 83 6.50 8.91 15.73
C ASP A 83 7.47 8.05 14.90
N PHE A 84 7.71 8.46 13.65
CA PHE A 84 8.61 7.74 12.73
C PHE A 84 10.08 7.75 13.17
N GLY A 85 10.51 8.76 13.92
CA GLY A 85 11.89 8.86 14.42
C GLY A 85 12.23 7.76 15.41
N ALA A 86 11.24 7.23 16.13
CA ALA A 86 11.40 6.11 17.06
C ALA A 86 11.79 4.78 16.39
N PHE A 87 11.76 4.70 15.05
CA PHE A 87 12.17 3.55 14.24
C PHE A 87 13.57 3.72 13.63
N ASN A 88 14.30 4.75 14.05
CA ASN A 88 15.63 5.07 13.57
C ASN A 88 16.67 4.90 14.69
N ASP A 89 17.89 4.53 14.30
CA ASP A 89 19.07 4.67 15.13
C ASP A 89 20.12 5.59 14.46
N THR A 90 21.35 5.60 14.99
CA THR A 90 22.44 6.42 14.45
C THR A 90 22.89 6.03 13.03
N LYS A 91 22.44 4.87 12.54
CA LYS A 91 22.69 4.34 11.19
C LYS A 91 21.48 4.48 10.27
N GLY A 92 20.35 4.99 10.77
CA GLY A 92 19.12 5.20 10.00
C GLY A 92 18.00 4.24 10.43
N GLU A 93 17.09 3.96 9.51
CA GLU A 93 15.91 3.13 9.74
C GLU A 93 16.26 1.69 10.14
N GLN A 94 15.58 1.18 11.16
CA GLN A 94 15.80 -0.15 11.73
C GLN A 94 14.93 -1.20 11.02
N PHE A 95 15.36 -1.62 9.82
CA PHE A 95 14.67 -2.66 9.06
C PHE A 95 14.89 -4.06 9.64
N VAL A 96 13.78 -4.77 9.88
CA VAL A 96 13.77 -6.22 10.14
C VAL A 96 13.35 -7.01 8.90
N ARG A 97 12.76 -6.32 7.93
CA ARG A 97 12.55 -6.83 6.58
C ARG A 97 12.66 -5.69 5.58
N TYR A 98 13.59 -5.81 4.64
CA TYR A 98 13.79 -4.79 3.60
C TYR A 98 12.68 -4.79 2.55
N TRP A 99 12.58 -3.67 1.84
CA TRP A 99 11.66 -3.46 0.73
C TRP A 99 11.74 -4.58 -0.32
N ALA A 100 10.57 -5.14 -0.66
CA ALA A 100 10.42 -6.10 -1.75
C ALA A 100 9.18 -5.78 -2.57
N ASN A 101 9.31 -5.82 -3.89
CA ASN A 101 8.22 -5.62 -4.86
C ASN A 101 7.48 -6.92 -5.12
N THR A 102 6.18 -6.85 -5.33
CA THR A 102 5.36 -7.98 -5.74
C THR A 102 4.09 -7.51 -6.44
N ASP A 103 3.58 -8.36 -7.34
CA ASP A 103 2.27 -8.17 -7.97
C ASP A 103 1.16 -9.01 -7.32
N VAL A 104 1.49 -9.68 -6.22
CA VAL A 104 0.59 -10.62 -5.55
C VAL A 104 -0.28 -9.87 -4.55
N VAL A 105 -1.60 -10.03 -4.68
CA VAL A 105 -2.63 -9.46 -3.79
C VAL A 105 -3.43 -10.56 -3.11
N GLY A 106 -4.26 -10.19 -2.13
CA GLY A 106 -5.06 -11.09 -1.30
C GLY A 106 -4.52 -11.18 0.13
N ASN A 107 -4.84 -12.25 0.87
CA ASN A 107 -4.22 -12.45 2.19
C ASN A 107 -2.86 -13.10 1.98
N LEU A 108 -1.83 -12.48 2.55
CA LEU A 108 -0.44 -12.87 2.41
C LEU A 108 0.12 -13.17 3.78
N CYS A 109 0.76 -14.32 3.93
CA CYS A 109 1.56 -14.66 5.09
C CYS A 109 3.04 -14.53 4.76
N ILE A 110 3.72 -13.70 5.54
CA ILE A 110 5.10 -13.30 5.27
C ILE A 110 5.95 -13.66 6.49
N PRO A 111 6.98 -14.52 6.32
CA PRO A 111 7.90 -14.84 7.41
C PRO A 111 8.60 -13.60 7.96
N LEU A 112 8.76 -13.56 9.28
CA LEU A 112 9.47 -12.52 10.00
C LEU A 112 10.31 -13.16 11.10
N ASP A 113 11.62 -13.14 10.90
CA ASP A 113 12.60 -13.70 11.83
C ASP A 113 13.40 -12.55 12.48
N LEU A 114 13.13 -12.30 13.75
CA LEU A 114 13.75 -11.21 14.50
C LEU A 114 15.09 -11.61 15.12
N SER A 115 15.38 -12.91 15.21
CA SER A 115 16.55 -13.47 15.88
C SER A 115 17.88 -13.12 15.19
N ARG A 116 17.83 -12.71 13.91
CA ARG A 116 19.00 -12.41 13.08
C ARG A 116 19.14 -10.94 12.68
N THR A 117 18.38 -10.05 13.31
CA THR A 117 18.33 -8.63 12.95
C THR A 117 19.57 -7.84 13.40
N ASN A 118 20.27 -8.30 14.45
CA ASN A 118 21.38 -7.58 15.09
C ASN A 118 21.01 -6.15 15.55
N ILE A 119 19.72 -5.89 15.79
CA ILE A 119 19.20 -4.61 16.26
C ILE A 119 19.26 -4.57 17.79
N PRO A 120 19.94 -3.59 18.41
CA PRO A 120 20.01 -3.48 19.87
C PRO A 120 18.63 -3.39 20.51
N GLY A 121 18.38 -4.23 21.51
CA GLY A 121 17.10 -4.27 22.23
C GLY A 121 16.13 -5.34 21.73
N VAL A 122 16.36 -5.94 20.56
CA VAL A 122 15.59 -7.11 20.09
C VAL A 122 16.09 -8.35 20.83
N ARG A 123 15.42 -8.71 21.93
CA ARG A 123 15.77 -9.83 22.80
C ARG A 123 14.54 -10.36 23.54
N ASP A 124 14.70 -11.51 24.20
CA ASP A 124 13.65 -12.13 25.02
C ASP A 124 13.15 -11.16 26.11
N GLY A 125 11.82 -11.10 26.26
CA GLY A 125 11.12 -10.22 27.19
C GLY A 125 11.02 -8.76 26.75
N ALA A 126 11.64 -8.36 25.63
CA ALA A 126 11.59 -6.96 25.17
C ALA A 126 10.20 -6.59 24.63
N ASN A 127 9.73 -5.40 25.01
CA ASN A 127 8.64 -4.75 24.32
C ASN A 127 9.18 -4.03 23.10
N VAL A 128 8.58 -4.28 21.94
CA VAL A 128 8.95 -3.65 20.67
C VAL A 128 7.69 -3.27 19.92
N THR A 129 7.81 -2.39 18.93
CA THR A 129 6.74 -2.14 17.96
C THR A 129 7.29 -2.43 16.58
N ILE A 130 6.57 -3.21 15.78
CA ILE A 130 6.85 -3.32 14.34
C ILE A 130 5.94 -2.38 13.57
N GLN A 131 6.48 -1.73 12.55
CA GLN A 131 5.75 -0.92 11.59
C GLN A 131 5.84 -1.59 10.22
N ILE A 132 4.70 -1.97 9.68
CA ILE A 132 4.58 -2.46 8.32
C ILE A 132 4.41 -1.24 7.42
N ALA A 133 5.34 -1.06 6.48
CA ALA A 133 5.33 0.02 5.52
C ALA A 133 5.03 -0.56 4.12
N VAL A 134 4.10 0.06 3.41
CA VAL A 134 3.64 -0.38 2.08
C VAL A 134 3.58 0.80 1.13
N ILE A 135 4.04 0.61 -0.11
CA ILE A 135 3.91 1.60 -1.19
C ILE A 135 3.20 0.93 -2.37
N GLY A 136 2.06 1.48 -2.80
CA GLY A 136 1.21 0.89 -3.86
C GLY A 136 0.70 1.86 -4.93
N GLY A 137 1.18 3.11 -4.94
CA GLY A 137 0.82 4.14 -5.94
C GLY A 137 0.29 5.45 -5.35
N ASP A 138 -0.30 5.39 -4.15
CA ASP A 138 -1.01 6.54 -3.54
C ASP A 138 -0.27 7.13 -2.32
N GLY A 139 1.00 6.78 -2.17
CA GLY A 139 1.84 7.15 -1.03
C GLY A 139 2.35 5.92 -0.28
N GLU A 140 3.02 6.20 0.84
CA GLU A 140 3.48 5.18 1.78
C GLU A 140 2.47 5.05 2.92
N LEU A 141 2.08 3.81 3.19
CA LEU A 141 1.02 3.43 4.11
C LEU A 141 1.60 2.64 5.27
N PHE A 142 1.11 2.90 6.48
CA PHE A 142 1.69 2.40 7.71
C PHE A 142 0.63 1.78 8.62
N GLN A 143 0.87 0.55 9.07
CA GLN A 143 0.17 -0.05 10.20
C GLN A 143 1.20 -0.62 11.19
N CYS A 144 0.89 -0.55 12.49
CA CYS A 144 1.80 -0.99 13.54
C CYS A 144 1.20 -2.11 14.38
N ALA A 145 2.07 -2.96 14.91
CA ALA A 145 1.72 -3.91 15.95
C ALA A 145 2.73 -3.81 17.11
N ASP A 146 2.19 -3.77 18.33
CA ASP A 146 3.00 -3.73 19.54
C ASP A 146 3.19 -5.15 20.07
N LEU A 147 4.43 -5.54 20.31
CA LEU A 147 4.82 -6.90 20.62
C LEU A 147 5.55 -6.99 21.96
N THR A 148 5.49 -8.16 22.56
CA THR A 148 6.41 -8.61 23.61
C THR A 148 7.13 -9.86 23.10
N LEU A 149 8.44 -9.78 22.95
CA LEU A 149 9.24 -10.84 22.34
C LEU A 149 9.48 -11.99 23.32
N SER A 150 9.45 -13.22 22.81
CA SER A 150 9.80 -14.39 23.61
C SER A 150 10.53 -15.47 22.81
N ASN A 151 11.58 -16.05 23.39
CA ASN A 151 12.29 -17.21 22.85
C ASN A 151 11.51 -18.52 23.01
N ASN A 152 10.59 -18.57 23.99
CA ASN A 152 9.85 -19.78 24.34
C ASN A 152 8.41 -19.76 23.82
N TYR A 153 8.01 -18.70 23.12
CA TYR A 153 6.70 -18.62 22.53
C TYR A 153 6.68 -19.34 21.18
N THR A 154 5.64 -20.14 20.96
CA THR A 154 5.30 -20.67 19.64
C THR A 154 3.92 -20.15 19.30
N ILE A 155 3.77 -19.62 18.08
CA ILE A 155 2.47 -19.13 17.60
C ILE A 155 1.47 -20.29 17.67
N PRO A 156 0.34 -20.15 18.39
CA PRO A 156 -0.67 -21.19 18.52
C PRO A 156 -1.14 -21.70 17.17
N LYS A 157 -1.49 -22.99 17.10
CA LYS A 157 -1.83 -23.64 15.84
C LYS A 157 -3.00 -22.95 15.14
N GLU A 158 -3.98 -22.51 15.91
CA GLU A 158 -5.18 -21.81 15.43
C GLU A 158 -4.84 -20.52 14.69
N ILE A 159 -3.79 -19.81 15.13
CA ILE A 159 -3.28 -18.62 14.46
C ILE A 159 -2.39 -19.03 13.28
N SER A 160 -1.51 -20.02 13.46
CA SER A 160 -0.62 -20.49 12.40
C SER A 160 -1.38 -21.06 11.19
N ASP A 161 -2.56 -21.68 11.41
CA ASP A 161 -3.42 -22.20 10.35
C ASP A 161 -4.02 -21.06 9.49
N THR A 162 -4.05 -19.82 10.00
CA THR A 162 -4.46 -18.63 9.22
C THR A 162 -3.33 -18.07 8.36
N CYS A 163 -2.08 -18.46 8.62
CA CYS A 163 -0.93 -18.09 7.79
C CYS A 163 -0.97 -18.86 6.47
N SER A 164 -1.71 -18.34 5.51
CA SER A 164 -1.78 -18.89 4.16
C SER A 164 -1.85 -17.77 3.12
N ASN A 165 -1.20 -18.00 1.98
CA ASN A 165 -1.31 -17.10 0.84
C ASN A 165 -2.59 -17.45 0.07
N THR A 166 -3.59 -16.56 0.13
CA THR A 166 -4.80 -16.64 -0.70
C THR A 166 -4.70 -15.54 -1.74
N THR A 167 -4.25 -15.91 -2.93
CA THR A 167 -3.95 -14.95 -3.98
C THR A 167 -5.11 -14.84 -4.96
N VAL A 168 -5.43 -13.62 -5.37
CA VAL A 168 -6.32 -13.38 -6.52
C VAL A 168 -5.51 -12.68 -7.59
N SER A 169 -5.54 -13.17 -8.82
CA SER A 169 -4.95 -12.44 -9.94
C SER A 169 -5.77 -11.17 -10.14
N ALA A 170 -5.14 -10.01 -9.98
CA ALA A 170 -5.78 -8.74 -10.31
C ALA A 170 -6.08 -8.72 -11.81
N SER A 171 -7.33 -9.04 -12.16
CA SER A 171 -7.79 -8.93 -13.54
C SER A 171 -8.03 -7.45 -13.79
N ALA A 172 -7.14 -6.81 -14.55
CA ALA A 172 -7.45 -5.52 -15.16
C ALA A 172 -8.73 -5.73 -15.95
N SER A 173 -9.84 -5.17 -15.47
CA SER A 173 -11.11 -5.22 -16.18
C SER A 173 -10.96 -4.36 -17.42
N ALA A 174 -10.56 -4.97 -18.53
CA ALA A 174 -10.61 -4.36 -19.84
C ALA A 174 -12.08 -4.05 -20.13
N GLN A 175 -12.46 -2.77 -20.00
CA GLN A 175 -13.73 -2.28 -20.51
C GLN A 175 -13.75 -2.58 -22.01
N SER A 176 -14.54 -3.60 -22.38
CA SER A 176 -14.75 -3.96 -23.78
C SER A 176 -15.47 -2.79 -24.46
N PRO A 177 -14.99 -2.30 -25.62
CA PRO A 177 -15.73 -1.28 -26.37
C PRO A 177 -17.05 -1.88 -26.86
N SER A 178 -18.16 -1.22 -26.53
CA SER A 178 -19.49 -1.54 -27.04
C SER A 178 -19.50 -1.60 -28.57
N PRO A 179 -20.19 -2.56 -29.21
CA PRO A 179 -20.28 -2.63 -30.66
C PRO A 179 -21.23 -1.56 -31.20
N THR A 180 -20.69 -0.54 -31.88
CA THR A 180 -21.50 0.40 -32.66
C THR A 180 -22.04 -0.32 -33.90
N ARG A 181 -23.37 -0.44 -33.99
CA ARG A 181 -24.08 -1.00 -35.15
C ARG A 181 -23.74 -0.20 -36.42
N SER A 182 -23.18 -0.87 -37.42
CA SER A 182 -23.08 -0.36 -38.78
C SER A 182 -24.48 -0.30 -39.42
N GLY A 183 -25.01 0.92 -39.55
CA GLY A 183 -26.12 1.22 -40.46
C GLY A 183 -25.54 1.77 -41.77
N ALA A 184 -25.61 0.98 -42.82
CA ALA A 184 -25.31 1.41 -44.18
C ALA A 184 -26.40 2.36 -44.70
N LEU A 185 -26.00 3.49 -45.29
CA LEU A 185 -26.75 4.23 -46.30
C LEU A 185 -25.75 5.11 -47.04
N GLY A 186 -25.48 4.77 -48.30
CA GLY A 186 -24.65 5.58 -49.19
C GLY A 186 -25.41 6.81 -49.70
N LEU A 187 -24.68 7.88 -50.05
CA LEU A 187 -24.49 8.36 -51.42
C LEU A 187 -23.72 9.72 -51.37
N THR A 188 -22.58 9.76 -52.07
CA THR A 188 -21.92 10.88 -52.78
C THR A 188 -21.87 12.31 -52.18
N GLN A 189 -20.68 12.92 -52.12
CA GLN A 189 -20.16 13.83 -53.16
C GLN A 189 -19.12 14.85 -52.62
N GLN A 190 -17.95 14.85 -53.28
CA GLN A 190 -16.94 15.90 -53.46
C GLN A 190 -16.05 16.44 -52.30
N ILE A 191 -14.75 16.33 -52.61
CA ILE A 191 -13.56 16.98 -52.03
C ILE A 191 -13.52 18.46 -52.52
N PRO A 192 -12.96 19.41 -51.76
CA PRO A 192 -11.61 19.85 -52.09
C PRO A 192 -10.67 20.08 -50.89
N THR A 193 -9.39 19.96 -51.22
CA THR A 193 -8.14 20.10 -50.47
C THR A 193 -7.84 21.52 -49.96
N TYR A 194 -7.27 21.65 -48.76
CA TYR A 194 -6.21 22.62 -48.35
C TYR A 194 -5.63 22.08 -47.01
N VAL A 195 -4.40 21.57 -46.87
CA VAL A 195 -3.04 22.12 -47.03
C VAL A 195 -2.49 22.83 -45.76
N PHE A 196 -1.28 22.40 -45.36
CA PHE A 196 -0.28 22.87 -44.37
C PHE A 196 -0.62 22.83 -42.84
N LEU A 197 -0.01 21.96 -42.01
CA LEU A 197 1.36 21.93 -41.43
C LEU A 197 1.54 22.88 -40.23
N LEU A 198 1.83 22.33 -39.04
CA LEU A 198 2.99 22.70 -38.20
C LEU A 198 3.05 21.86 -36.92
N PHE A 199 4.09 21.04 -36.83
CA PHE A 199 4.68 20.61 -35.57
C PHE A 199 5.33 21.82 -34.90
N VAL A 200 5.05 22.06 -33.61
CA VAL A 200 5.97 22.78 -32.72
C VAL A 200 6.07 22.00 -31.41
N LEU A 201 7.28 21.52 -31.16
CA LEU A 201 7.79 21.00 -29.90
C LEU A 201 8.02 22.15 -28.90
N GLY A 202 7.80 21.85 -27.63
CA GLY A 202 8.71 22.24 -26.54
C GLY A 202 8.57 23.65 -25.97
N GLY A 203 8.65 23.75 -24.64
CA GLY A 203 8.87 25.03 -23.97
C GLY A 203 8.33 25.09 -22.56
N SER A 204 9.11 24.56 -21.62
CA SER A 204 8.95 24.60 -20.18
C SER A 204 9.00 26.01 -19.56
N ALA A 205 8.49 26.06 -18.31
CA ALA A 205 8.71 27.02 -17.24
C ALA A 205 7.80 28.27 -17.18
N LEU A 206 7.01 28.35 -16.10
CA LEU A 206 6.77 29.62 -15.42
C LEU A 206 6.55 29.39 -13.92
N ALA A 207 7.54 29.81 -13.14
CA ALA A 207 7.42 30.09 -11.71
C ALA A 207 6.66 31.40 -11.52
N ILE A 208 5.71 31.44 -10.58
CA ILE A 208 5.15 32.71 -10.06
C ILE A 208 4.93 32.52 -8.55
N LEU A 209 5.72 33.32 -7.82
CA LEU A 209 5.55 33.92 -6.48
C LEU A 209 4.88 33.11 -5.36
#